data_AF-A0A5C1AK01-F1
#
_entry.id   AF-A0A5C1AK01-F1
#
_cell.length_a   1.000
_cell.length_b   1.000
_cell.length_c   1.000
_cell.angle_alpha   90.00
_cell.angle_beta   90.00
_cell.angle_gamma   90.00
#
_symmetry.space_group_name_H-M   'P 1'
#
loop_
_entity.id
_entity.type
_entity.pdbx_description
1 polymer ?
#
loop_
_entity_poly.entity_id
_entity_poly.type
_entity_poly.pdbx_seq_one_letter_code
_entity_poly.pdbx_strand_id
1 'polypeptide(L)'
;MALWAEFLTNTQRLIHKWKHYFPIYERHFHRFVNQDVTLIEIGCGEGGSLQLWKRYLGPHAKIVGIDIEPKCSGYAEDQIEIRIGDQSDGTFLQKVVTEFGPPDIVLDDGSHVMSHLRATFDFLYPKISKSGVYMVEDLHTAYWDEYEGG
;
A
#
# COMPACT_ATOMS: atom_id res chain seq x y z
N MET A 1 19.30 -2.70 -4.12
CA MET A 1 19.61 -1.26 -3.99
C MET A 1 18.86 -0.73 -2.78
N ALA A 2 19.34 0.34 -2.13
CA ALA A 2 18.65 0.92 -0.97
C ALA A 2 17.40 1.68 -1.45
N LEU A 3 16.26 1.45 -0.80
CA LEU A 3 14.96 2.08 -1.10
C LEU A 3 15.05 3.61 -1.04
N TRP A 4 15.84 4.14 -0.10
CA TRP A 4 16.06 5.58 0.02
C TRP A 4 16.77 6.17 -1.21
N ALA A 5 17.71 5.43 -1.81
CA ALA A 5 18.38 5.89 -3.03
C ALA A 5 17.40 5.93 -4.21
N GLU A 6 16.56 4.89 -4.37
CA GLU A 6 15.51 4.83 -5.38
C GLU A 6 14.51 5.99 -5.29
N PHE A 7 14.19 6.42 -4.06
CA PHE A 7 13.35 7.59 -3.82
C PHE A 7 14.04 8.90 -4.22
N LEU A 8 15.30 9.10 -3.80
CA LEU A 8 16.04 10.33 -4.10
C LEU A 8 16.33 10.53 -5.58
N THR A 9 16.49 9.44 -6.34
CA THR A 9 16.75 9.50 -7.78
C THR A 9 15.48 9.38 -8.62
N ASN A 10 14.30 9.43 -8.01
CA ASN A 10 13.03 9.30 -8.72
C ASN A 10 12.80 10.49 -9.65
N THR A 11 12.66 10.20 -10.94
CA THR A 11 12.30 11.18 -11.99
C THR A 11 10.91 10.91 -12.59
N GLN A 12 10.19 9.94 -12.03
CA GLN A 12 8.87 9.50 -12.48
C GLN A 12 7.76 10.24 -11.70
N ARG A 13 6.63 9.59 -11.45
CA ARG A 13 5.51 10.17 -10.70
C ARG A 13 5.95 10.61 -9.29
N LEU A 14 5.26 11.60 -8.76
CA LEU A 14 5.56 12.19 -7.46
C LEU A 14 5.38 11.17 -6.34
N ILE A 15 6.34 11.14 -5.40
CA ILE A 15 6.31 10.27 -4.23
C ILE A 15 6.25 11.14 -2.98
N HIS A 16 5.22 10.94 -2.16
CA HIS A 16 5.10 11.56 -0.84
C HIS A 16 5.29 10.49 0.23
N LYS A 17 6.39 10.54 0.96
CA LYS A 17 6.67 9.66 2.11
C LYS A 17 7.56 10.39 3.12
N TRP A 18 7.40 10.06 4.41
CA TRP A 18 8.29 10.58 5.44
C TRP A 18 9.66 9.91 5.39
N LYS A 19 10.74 10.70 5.48
CA LYS A 19 12.12 10.21 5.44
C LYS A 19 12.39 9.07 6.45
N HIS A 20 11.75 9.12 7.62
CA HIS A 20 11.97 8.14 8.69
C HIS A 20 11.23 6.82 8.46
N TYR A 21 10.34 6.72 7.47
CA TYR A 21 9.68 5.45 7.11
C TYR A 21 10.62 4.52 6.32
N PHE A 22 11.57 5.06 5.54
CA PHE A 22 12.46 4.26 4.68
C PHE A 22 13.23 3.15 5.39
N PRO A 23 13.91 3.37 6.52
CA PRO A 23 14.58 2.29 7.25
C PRO A 23 13.61 1.23 7.78
N ILE A 24 12.35 1.61 8.06
CA ILE A 24 11.31 0.70 8.53
C ILE A 24 10.81 -0.17 7.37
N TYR A 25 10.51 0.42 6.21
CA TYR A 25 10.18 -0.35 5.01
C TYR A 25 11.29 -1.34 4.67
N GLU A 26 12.55 -0.90 4.62
CA GLU A 26 13.66 -1.80 4.29
C GLU A 26 13.75 -2.95 5.30
N ARG A 27 13.67 -2.65 6.60
CA ARG A 27 13.71 -3.69 7.65
C ARG A 27 12.64 -4.76 7.45
N HIS A 28 11.41 -4.36 7.11
CA HIS A 28 10.28 -5.30 7.05
C HIS A 28 10.03 -5.88 5.65
N PHE A 29 10.39 -5.16 4.59
CA PHE A 29 10.09 -5.54 3.21
C PHE A 29 11.28 -6.18 2.48
N HIS A 30 12.52 -6.04 2.96
CA HIS A 30 13.70 -6.58 2.25
C HIS A 30 13.59 -8.08 1.94
N ARG A 31 12.92 -8.86 2.78
CA ARG A 31 12.76 -10.31 2.60
C ARG A 31 11.89 -10.69 1.40
N PHE A 32 11.12 -9.75 0.85
CA PHE A 32 10.27 -9.97 -0.31
C PHE A 32 10.92 -9.51 -1.62
N VAL A 33 12.10 -8.90 -1.57
CA VAL A 33 12.82 -8.44 -2.77
C VAL A 33 13.18 -9.64 -3.65
N ASN A 34 12.86 -9.53 -4.94
CA ASN A 34 12.96 -10.57 -5.97
C ASN A 34 12.19 -11.86 -5.65
N GLN A 35 11.16 -11.78 -4.81
CA GLN A 35 10.23 -12.89 -4.58
C GLN A 35 8.95 -12.68 -5.39
N ASP A 36 8.20 -13.76 -5.61
CA ASP A 36 6.80 -13.67 -6.05
C ASP A 36 5.98 -13.14 -4.87
N VAL A 37 5.68 -11.84 -4.91
CA VAL A 37 5.07 -11.08 -3.81
C VAL A 37 3.89 -10.28 -4.32
N THR A 38 2.77 -10.36 -3.62
CA THR A 38 1.64 -9.45 -3.85
C THR A 38 1.60 -8.39 -2.77
N LEU A 39 1.81 -7.12 -3.16
CA LEU A 39 1.67 -5.95 -2.30
C LEU A 39 0.35 -5.26 -2.62
N ILE A 40 -0.47 -5.00 -1.60
CA ILE A 40 -1.61 -4.09 -1.67
C ILE A 40 -1.21 -2.77 -0.99
N GLU A 41 -1.31 -1.65 -1.71
CA GLU A 41 -1.21 -0.30 -1.16
C GLU A 41 -2.58 0.35 -1.23
N ILE A 42 -3.06 0.85 -0.09
CA ILE A 42 -4.30 1.61 0.01
C ILE A 42 -3.91 3.08 0.08
N GLY A 43 -4.48 3.90 -0.79
CA GLY A 43 -4.01 5.26 -1.05
C GLY A 43 -2.97 5.25 -2.16
N CYS A 44 -3.39 5.53 -3.39
CA CYS A 44 -2.51 5.61 -4.54
C CYS A 44 -1.86 7.00 -4.66
N GLY A 45 -2.53 8.05 -4.17
CA GLY A 45 -2.06 9.43 -4.26
C GLY A 45 -1.75 9.82 -5.70
N GLU A 46 -0.50 10.16 -5.99
CA GLU A 46 -0.01 10.50 -7.35
C GLU A 46 0.62 9.28 -8.08
N GLY A 47 0.51 8.07 -7.52
CA GLY A 47 0.94 6.82 -8.12
C GLY A 47 2.46 6.57 -8.09
N GLY A 48 3.25 7.45 -7.46
CA GLY A 48 4.70 7.30 -7.39
C GLY A 48 5.17 6.23 -6.42
N SER A 49 4.48 6.03 -5.28
CA SER A 49 4.81 4.96 -4.32
C SER A 49 4.66 3.58 -4.94
N LEU A 50 3.60 3.36 -5.72
CA LEU A 50 3.40 2.12 -6.49
C LEU A 50 4.60 1.80 -7.40
N GLN A 51 5.11 2.81 -8.12
CA GLN A 51 6.29 2.67 -8.97
C GLN A 51 7.57 2.43 -8.14
N LEU A 52 7.68 3.03 -6.95
CA LEU A 52 8.77 2.77 -6.02
C LEU A 52 8.76 1.31 -5.55
N TRP A 53 7.59 0.78 -5.17
CA TRP A 53 7.44 -0.62 -4.75
C TRP A 53 7.76 -1.60 -5.87
N LYS A 54 7.28 -1.34 -7.10
CA LYS A 54 7.62 -2.11 -8.30
C LYS A 54 9.14 -2.21 -8.49
N ARG A 55 9.86 -1.08 -8.42
CA ARG A 55 11.33 -1.06 -8.57
C ARG A 55 12.04 -1.76 -7.42
N TYR A 56 11.59 -1.53 -6.19
CA TYR A 56 12.24 -2.05 -5.00
C TYR A 56 12.06 -3.57 -4.81
N LEU A 57 10.83 -4.06 -4.99
CA LEU A 57 10.49 -5.48 -4.82
C LEU A 57 10.91 -6.33 -6.02
N GLY A 58 11.07 -5.73 -7.20
CA GLY A 58 11.66 -6.38 -8.36
C GLY A 58 10.62 -6.98 -9.33
N PRO A 59 11.09 -7.74 -10.34
CA PRO A 59 10.31 -8.08 -11.54
C PRO A 59 9.19 -9.11 -11.31
N HIS A 60 9.16 -9.76 -10.16
CA HIS A 60 8.16 -10.76 -9.80
C HIS A 60 7.06 -10.19 -8.89
N ALA A 61 7.21 -8.94 -8.44
CA ALA A 61 6.22 -8.30 -7.60
C ALA A 61 4.96 -7.95 -8.39
N LYS A 62 3.81 -8.13 -7.75
CA LYS A 62 2.53 -7.58 -8.18
C LYS A 62 2.12 -6.50 -7.19
N ILE A 63 1.94 -5.29 -7.69
CA ILE A 63 1.54 -4.13 -6.91
C ILE A 63 0.07 -3.85 -7.21
N VAL A 64 -0.76 -3.84 -6.18
CA VAL A 64 -2.20 -3.58 -6.28
C VAL A 64 -2.50 -2.30 -5.52
N GLY A 65 -2.79 -1.23 -6.24
CA GLY A 65 -3.25 0.03 -5.69
C GLY A 65 -4.77 0.04 -5.49
N ILE A 66 -5.22 0.44 -4.30
CA ILE A 66 -6.61 0.72 -3.98
C ILE A 66 -6.74 2.23 -3.75
N ASP A 67 -7.70 2.86 -4.40
CA ASP A 67 -8.02 4.27 -4.16
C ASP A 67 -9.51 4.55 -4.40
N ILE A 68 -10.06 5.54 -3.71
CA ILE A 68 -11.44 6.00 -3.94
C ILE A 68 -11.52 6.91 -5.16
N GLU A 69 -10.43 7.59 -5.50
CA GLU A 69 -10.36 8.59 -6.57
C GLU A 69 -10.26 7.93 -7.96
N PRO A 70 -11.26 8.11 -8.85
CA PRO A 70 -11.28 7.43 -10.15
C PRO A 70 -10.07 7.76 -11.05
N LYS A 71 -9.44 8.94 -10.85
CA LYS A 71 -8.24 9.34 -11.60
C LYS A 71 -7.09 8.35 -11.43
N CYS A 72 -7.02 7.66 -10.29
CA CYS A 72 -5.94 6.73 -9.99
C CYS A 72 -5.93 5.51 -10.92
N SER A 73 -7.06 5.20 -11.57
CA SER A 73 -7.12 4.15 -12.61
C SER A 73 -6.11 4.37 -13.75
N GLY A 74 -5.74 5.63 -14.03
CA GLY A 74 -4.72 5.98 -15.01
C GLY A 74 -3.28 5.63 -14.60
N TYR A 75 -3.07 5.16 -13.37
CA TYR A 75 -1.75 4.77 -12.87
C TYR A 75 -1.40 3.30 -13.12
N ALA A 76 -2.37 2.50 -13.60
CA ALA A 76 -2.16 1.10 -13.95
C ALA A 76 -1.10 0.96 -15.07
N GLU A 77 -0.21 -0.01 -14.90
CA GLU A 77 0.87 -0.32 -15.84
C GLU A 77 1.34 -1.75 -15.61
N ASP A 78 2.36 -2.20 -16.34
CA ASP A 78 2.98 -3.51 -16.10
C ASP A 78 3.35 -3.68 -14.60
N GLN A 79 2.99 -4.83 -14.01
CA GLN A 79 3.07 -5.13 -12.57
C GLN A 79 2.21 -4.28 -11.61
N ILE A 80 1.55 -3.22 -12.07
CA ILE A 80 0.75 -2.31 -11.25
C ILE A 80 -0.72 -2.35 -11.67
N GLU A 81 -1.54 -2.93 -10.80
CA GLU A 81 -2.98 -3.03 -10.96
C GLU A 81 -3.67 -1.99 -10.07
N ILE A 82 -4.72 -1.34 -10.56
CA ILE A 82 -5.50 -0.37 -9.76
C ILE A 82 -6.95 -0.84 -9.65
N ARG A 83 -7.50 -0.78 -8.44
CA ARG A 83 -8.94 -0.99 -8.21
C ARG A 83 -9.52 0.23 -7.51
N ILE A 84 -10.57 0.79 -8.09
CA ILE A 84 -11.26 1.95 -7.54
C ILE A 84 -12.36 1.49 -6.59
N GLY A 85 -12.27 1.91 -5.33
CA GLY A 85 -13.22 1.54 -4.28
C GLY A 85 -12.84 2.06 -2.91
N ASP A 86 -13.78 1.93 -1.98
CA ASP A 86 -13.62 2.38 -0.60
C ASP A 86 -12.86 1.32 0.22
N GLN A 87 -11.82 1.75 0.94
CA GLN A 87 -11.04 0.85 1.80
C GLN A 87 -11.85 0.25 2.95
N SER A 88 -12.96 0.88 3.35
CA SER A 88 -13.86 0.41 4.41
C SER A 88 -14.93 -0.57 3.90
N ASP A 89 -15.10 -0.73 2.58
CA ASP A 89 -16.07 -1.66 2.00
C ASP A 89 -15.49 -3.08 1.91
N GLY A 90 -15.88 -3.93 2.86
CA GLY A 90 -15.50 -5.35 2.89
C GLY A 90 -15.92 -6.14 1.65
N THR A 91 -16.99 -5.76 0.95
CA THR A 91 -17.41 -6.43 -0.31
C THR A 91 -16.43 -6.11 -1.42
N PHE A 92 -16.01 -4.84 -1.52
CA PHE A 92 -14.97 -4.42 -2.45
C PHE A 92 -13.64 -5.09 -2.14
N LEU A 93 -13.19 -5.06 -0.88
CA LEU A 93 -11.94 -5.73 -0.47
C LEU A 93 -11.97 -7.24 -0.75
N GLN A 94 -13.13 -7.89 -0.59
CA GLN A 94 -13.28 -9.31 -0.93
C GLN A 94 -13.08 -9.55 -2.43
N LYS A 95 -13.57 -8.67 -3.30
CA LYS A 95 -13.33 -8.78 -4.76
C LYS A 95 -11.84 -8.66 -5.08
N VAL A 96 -11.15 -7.68 -4.48
CA VAL A 96 -9.69 -7.49 -4.66
C VAL A 96 -8.92 -8.75 -4.23
N VAL A 97 -9.19 -9.28 -3.03
CA VAL A 97 -8.51 -10.49 -2.54
C VAL A 97 -8.86 -11.72 -3.38
N THR A 98 -10.08 -11.81 -3.91
CA THR A 98 -10.49 -12.93 -4.78
C THR A 98 -9.75 -12.89 -6.12
N GLU A 99 -9.51 -11.68 -6.64
CA GLU A 99 -8.83 -11.46 -7.91
C GLU A 99 -7.32 -11.68 -7.83
N PHE A 100 -6.68 -11.16 -6.78
CA PHE A 100 -5.21 -11.17 -6.69
C PHE A 100 -4.64 -12.24 -5.76
N GLY A 101 -5.49 -12.86 -4.94
CA GLY A 101 -5.08 -13.78 -3.89
C GLY A 101 -4.76 -13.07 -2.57
N PRO A 102 -4.33 -13.83 -1.55
CA PRO A 102 -3.93 -13.28 -0.25
C PRO A 102 -2.67 -12.41 -0.41
N PRO A 103 -2.65 -11.16 0.10
CA PRO A 103 -1.48 -10.30 -0.01
C PRO A 103 -0.37 -10.73 0.94
N ASP A 104 0.88 -10.53 0.53
CA ASP A 104 2.07 -10.67 1.38
C ASP A 104 2.40 -9.38 2.11
N ILE A 105 2.11 -8.24 1.49
CA ILE A 105 2.29 -6.93 2.09
C ILE A 105 0.98 -6.16 1.94
N VAL A 106 0.48 -5.59 3.04
CA VAL A 106 -0.54 -4.55 3.02
C VAL A 106 0.08 -3.29 3.59
N LEU A 107 0.02 -2.21 2.82
CA LEU A 107 0.41 -0.86 3.23
C LEU A 107 -0.83 0.03 3.21
N ASP A 108 -1.29 0.43 4.39
CA ASP A 108 -2.45 1.29 4.58
C ASP A 108 -1.99 2.75 4.74
N ASP A 109 -2.03 3.48 3.63
CA ASP A 109 -1.68 4.90 3.49
C ASP A 109 -2.87 5.68 2.87
N GLY A 110 -4.09 5.26 3.22
CA GLY A 110 -5.33 5.73 2.61
C GLY A 110 -5.88 6.99 3.26
N SER A 111 -7.08 6.88 3.81
CA SER A 111 -7.81 8.04 4.37
C SER A 111 -7.32 8.51 5.74
N HIS A 112 -6.59 7.64 6.47
CA HIS A 112 -6.16 7.83 7.85
C HIS A 112 -7.30 8.08 8.87
N VAL A 113 -8.56 7.83 8.50
CA VAL A 113 -9.73 7.89 9.38
C VAL A 113 -9.77 6.61 10.23
N MET A 114 -9.96 6.73 11.54
CA MET A 114 -9.80 5.59 12.47
C MET A 114 -10.79 4.45 12.18
N SER A 115 -12.05 4.74 11.87
CA SER A 115 -13.01 3.71 11.49
C SER A 115 -12.64 3.00 10.18
N HIS A 116 -12.09 3.71 9.21
CA HIS A 116 -11.63 3.13 7.95
C HIS A 116 -10.42 2.21 8.17
N LEU A 117 -9.41 2.67 8.93
CA LEU A 117 -8.24 1.86 9.30
C LEU A 117 -8.67 0.56 10.02
N ARG A 118 -9.59 0.67 10.99
CA ARG A 118 -10.13 -0.51 11.69
C ARG A 118 -10.85 -1.45 10.72
N ALA A 119 -11.75 -0.93 9.89
CA ALA A 119 -12.52 -1.74 8.94
C ALA A 119 -11.62 -2.50 7.96
N THR A 120 -10.63 -1.81 7.39
CA THR A 120 -9.64 -2.44 6.49
C THR A 120 -8.80 -3.48 7.22
N PHE A 121 -8.27 -3.15 8.40
CA PHE A 121 -7.43 -4.06 9.18
C PHE A 121 -8.19 -5.34 9.57
N ASP A 122 -9.39 -5.20 10.14
CA ASP A 122 -10.23 -6.32 10.56
C ASP A 122 -10.56 -7.23 9.37
N PHE A 123 -10.68 -6.67 8.17
CA PHE A 123 -10.94 -7.46 6.96
C PHE A 123 -9.69 -8.12 6.38
N LEU A 124 -8.61 -7.37 6.14
CA LEU A 124 -7.43 -7.82 5.39
C LEU A 124 -6.43 -8.57 6.25
N TYR A 125 -6.22 -8.17 7.52
CA TYR A 125 -5.20 -8.80 8.38
C TYR A 125 -5.37 -10.32 8.51
N PRO A 126 -6.58 -10.88 8.70
CA PRO A 126 -6.77 -12.34 8.74
C PRO A 126 -6.50 -13.05 7.40
N LYS A 127 -6.42 -12.30 6.29
CA LYS A 127 -6.27 -12.82 4.93
C LYS A 127 -4.86 -12.64 4.36
N ILE A 128 -3.95 -11.96 5.08
CA ILE A 128 -2.56 -11.82 4.63
C ILE A 128 -1.84 -13.18 4.70
N SER A 129 -0.75 -13.32 3.93
CA SER A 129 0.08 -14.53 3.98
C SER A 129 0.68 -14.76 5.37
N LYS A 130 0.97 -16.02 5.75
CA LYS A 130 1.46 -16.34 7.11
C LYS A 130 2.75 -15.61 7.51
N SER A 131 3.57 -15.28 6.51
CA SER A 131 4.79 -14.49 6.65
C SER A 131 4.60 -13.06 6.15
N GLY A 132 3.36 -12.60 6.04
CA GLY A 132 3.03 -11.28 5.52
C GLY A 132 3.33 -10.15 6.49
N VAL A 133 3.18 -8.92 6.00
CA VAL A 133 3.30 -7.69 6.79
C VAL A 133 2.08 -6.82 6.53
N TYR A 134 1.43 -6.36 7.60
CA TYR A 134 0.48 -5.25 7.55
C TYR A 134 1.15 -4.03 8.18
N MET A 135 1.22 -2.94 7.43
CA MET A 135 1.82 -1.67 7.88
C MET A 135 0.80 -0.56 7.69
N VAL A 136 0.68 0.33 8.68
CA VAL A 136 -0.19 1.50 8.65
C VAL A 136 0.69 2.75 8.72
N GLU A 137 0.44 3.72 7.86
CA GLU A 137 1.09 5.02 7.87
C GLU A 137 0.26 6.08 8.62
N ASP A 138 0.93 7.14 9.04
CA ASP A 138 0.30 8.37 9.53
C ASP A 138 -0.66 8.22 10.73
N LEU A 139 -0.40 7.24 11.60
CA LEU A 139 -1.14 7.01 12.86
C LEU A 139 -1.15 8.20 13.86
N HIS A 140 -0.44 9.29 13.57
CA HIS A 140 -0.57 10.52 14.35
C HIS A 140 -1.98 11.12 14.25
N THR A 141 -2.74 10.82 13.18
CA THR A 141 -4.14 11.22 13.02
C THR A 141 -5.06 10.62 14.09
N ALA A 142 -4.63 9.56 14.77
CA ALA A 142 -5.37 8.97 15.90
C ALA A 142 -5.54 9.92 17.09
N TYR A 143 -4.86 11.07 17.10
CA TYR A 143 -4.99 12.11 18.11
C TYR A 143 -5.82 13.31 17.65
N TRP A 144 -6.40 13.29 16.44
CA TRP A 144 -7.08 14.42 15.82
C TRP A 144 -8.55 14.08 15.56
N ASP A 145 -9.47 14.89 16.13
CA ASP A 145 -10.92 14.68 16.03
C ASP A 145 -11.43 14.55 14.58
N GLU A 146 -10.82 15.28 13.64
CA GLU A 146 -11.21 15.26 12.22
C GLU A 146 -11.00 13.91 11.51
N TYR A 147 -10.13 13.07 12.08
CA TYR A 147 -9.85 11.70 11.64
C TYR A 147 -10.48 10.65 12.57
N GLU A 148 -11.41 11.06 13.42
CA GLU A 148 -12.03 10.23 14.47
C GLU A 148 -11.03 9.75 15.54
N GLY A 149 -9.95 10.51 15.74
CA GLY A 149 -9.01 10.34 16.85
C GLY A 149 -9.52 10.98 18.15
N GLY A 150 -8.84 10.68 19.27
CA GLY A 150 -9.18 11.21 20.60
C GLY A 150 -9.32 10.17 21.71
#